data_AF-A0A1F5ABW5-F1
#
_entry.id   AF-A0A1F5ABW5-F1
#
_cell.length_a   1.000
_cell.length_b   1.000
_cell.length_c   1.000
_cell.angle_alpha   90.00
_cell.angle_beta   90.00
_cell.angle_gamma   90.00
#
_symmetry.space_group_name_H-M   'P 1'
#
loop_
_entity.id
_entity.type
_entity.pdbx_description
1 polymer ?
#
loop_
_entity_poly.entity_id
_entity_poly.type
_entity_poly.pdbx_seq_one_letter_code
_entity_poly.pdbx_strand_id
1 'polypeptide(L)'
;MKIAKPTKWLLFSILVVSAVVFFFFFRMYRDDIKAITGFMASYEQFDKAVSFYADKGRPDGLGKANEALIELQARASLRLSSLIKNDGELMDQAREVADLSRRELEGLKMEDHRLLHEKRIAAYARFQELSGRRR
;
A
#
# COMPACT_ATOMS: atom_id res chain seq x y z
N MET A 1 30.99 -3.78 -45.41
CA MET A 1 29.63 -3.37 -45.00
C MET A 1 29.63 -1.88 -44.67
N LYS A 2 28.97 -1.03 -45.46
CA LYS A 2 28.73 0.37 -45.08
C LYS A 2 27.52 0.38 -44.14
N ILE A 3 27.73 0.72 -42.88
CA ILE A 3 26.65 0.98 -41.94
C ILE A 3 25.94 2.23 -42.46
N ALA A 4 24.71 2.08 -42.95
CA ALA A 4 23.91 3.21 -43.42
C ALA A 4 23.77 4.23 -42.30
N LYS A 5 24.11 5.51 -42.56
CA LYS A 5 23.92 6.58 -41.57
C LYS A 5 22.42 6.67 -41.27
N PRO A 6 21.99 6.60 -39.99
CA PRO A 6 20.57 6.76 -39.68
C PRO A 6 20.13 8.14 -40.16
N THR A 7 19.09 8.18 -40.99
CA THR A 7 18.43 9.41 -41.41
C THR A 7 17.92 10.15 -40.17
N LYS A 8 17.94 11.48 -40.17
CA LYS A 8 17.51 12.32 -39.04
C LYS A 8 16.12 11.93 -38.50
N TRP A 9 15.24 11.46 -39.38
CA TRP A 9 13.93 10.91 -39.04
C TRP A 9 13.97 9.64 -38.20
N LEU A 10 14.89 8.72 -38.49
CA LEU A 10 15.06 7.49 -37.69
C LEU A 10 15.51 7.83 -36.25
N LEU A 11 16.46 8.76 -36.11
CA LEU A 11 16.93 9.23 -34.80
C LEU A 11 15.80 9.91 -34.02
N PHE A 12 15.01 10.74 -34.69
CA PHE A 12 13.84 11.39 -34.09
C PHE A 12 12.80 10.36 -33.63
N SER A 13 12.47 9.37 -34.47
CA SER A 13 11.55 8.29 -34.10
C SER A 13 12.05 7.49 -32.90
N ILE A 14 13.34 7.14 -32.85
CA ILE A 14 13.93 6.44 -31.70
C ILE A 14 13.79 7.27 -30.42
N LEU A 15 14.05 8.58 -30.50
CA LEU A 15 13.93 9.48 -29.35
C LEU A 15 12.49 9.57 -28.86
N VAL A 16 11.52 9.72 -29.77
CA VAL A 16 10.10 9.77 -29.42
C VAL A 16 9.65 8.46 -28.77
N VAL A 17 9.98 7.30 -29.35
CA VAL A 17 9.64 6.00 -28.78
C VAL A 17 10.26 5.83 -27.39
N SER A 18 11.53 6.21 -27.23
CA SER A 18 12.22 6.13 -25.94
C SER A 18 11.54 7.02 -24.88
N ALA A 19 11.13 8.24 -25.25
CA ALA A 19 10.42 9.16 -24.36
C ALA A 19 9.04 8.62 -23.95
N VAL A 20 8.30 8.01 -24.88
CA VAL A 20 6.98 7.41 -24.60
C VAL A 20 7.12 6.22 -23.65
N VAL A 21 8.08 5.33 -23.91
CA VAL A 21 8.35 4.17 -23.05
C VAL A 21 8.77 4.64 -21.65
N PHE A 22 9.67 5.61 -21.57
CA PHE A 22 10.10 6.20 -20.30
C PHE A 22 8.91 6.79 -19.52
N PHE A 23 8.07 7.59 -20.18
CA PHE A 23 6.92 8.22 -19.55
C PHE A 23 5.89 7.18 -19.06
N PHE A 24 5.70 6.11 -19.81
CA PHE A 24 4.84 5.00 -19.42
C PHE A 24 5.30 4.34 -18.11
N PHE A 25 6.58 3.96 -18.02
CA PHE A 25 7.14 3.36 -16.81
C PHE A 25 7.16 4.34 -15.63
N PHE A 26 7.49 5.61 -15.89
CA PHE A 26 7.46 6.64 -14.86
C PHE A 26 6.06 6.84 -14.27
N ARG A 27 5.03 6.87 -15.13
CA ARG A 27 3.63 6.96 -14.68
C ARG A 27 3.24 5.75 -13.83
N MET A 28 3.56 4.54 -14.28
CA MET A 28 3.26 3.30 -13.58
C MET A 28 3.90 3.28 -12.18
N TYR A 29 5.20 3.56 -12.10
CA TYR A 29 5.92 3.66 -10.83
C TYR A 29 5.31 4.71 -9.89
N ARG A 30 4.92 5.89 -10.42
CA ARG A 30 4.30 6.94 -9.61
C ARG A 30 2.95 6.50 -9.04
N ASP A 31 2.14 5.80 -9.83
CA ASP A 31 0.83 5.31 -9.40
C ASP A 31 0.97 4.20 -8.35
N ASP A 32 1.97 3.32 -8.48
CA ASP A 32 2.31 2.32 -7.45
C ASP A 32 2.72 2.94 -6.13
N ILE A 33 3.62 3.94 -6.16
CA ILE A 33 4.03 4.66 -4.96
C ILE A 33 2.82 5.33 -4.29
N LYS A 34 1.92 5.94 -5.07
CA LYS A 34 0.68 6.50 -4.52
C LYS A 34 -0.18 5.42 -3.85
N ALA A 35 -0.32 4.25 -4.45
CA ALA A 35 -1.09 3.15 -3.87
C ALA A 35 -0.52 2.70 -2.51
N ILE A 36 0.80 2.49 -2.43
CA ILE A 36 1.50 2.15 -1.18
C ILE A 36 1.30 3.24 -0.13
N THR A 37 1.50 4.51 -0.50
CA THR A 37 1.32 5.63 0.44
C THR A 37 -0.13 5.76 0.93
N GLY A 38 -1.10 5.53 0.05
CA GLY A 38 -2.52 5.60 0.39
C GLY A 38 -2.92 4.50 1.37
N PHE A 39 -2.39 3.29 1.18
CA PHE A 39 -2.57 2.19 2.13
C PHE A 39 -1.96 2.49 3.51
N MET A 40 -0.73 3.03 3.55
CA MET A 40 -0.10 3.41 4.82
C MET A 40 -0.91 4.48 5.55
N ALA A 41 -1.41 5.49 4.83
CA ALA A 41 -2.22 6.55 5.42
C ALA A 41 -3.54 6.00 5.98
N SER A 42 -4.22 5.10 5.26
CA SER A 42 -5.45 4.46 5.76
C SER A 42 -5.17 3.57 6.98
N TYR A 43 -4.01 2.90 7.03
CA TYR A 43 -3.62 2.11 8.20
C TYR A 43 -3.43 3.00 9.42
N GLU A 44 -2.71 4.12 9.28
CA GLU A 44 -2.51 5.06 10.40
C GLU A 44 -3.83 5.66 10.90
N GLN A 45 -4.78 5.93 10.01
CA GLN A 45 -6.11 6.39 10.40
C GLN A 45 -6.87 5.33 11.20
N PHE A 46 -6.83 4.08 10.75
CA PHE A 46 -7.42 2.97 11.46
C PHE A 46 -6.78 2.76 12.84
N ASP A 47 -5.45 2.73 12.91
CA ASP A 47 -4.71 2.53 14.17
C ASP A 47 -5.01 3.63 15.19
N LYS A 48 -5.08 4.89 14.75
CA LYS A 48 -5.50 6.03 15.59
C LYS A 48 -6.95 5.90 16.07
N ALA A 49 -7.86 5.42 15.22
CA ALA A 49 -9.26 5.27 15.58
C ALA A 49 -9.47 4.14 16.60
N VAL A 50 -8.81 2.99 16.41
CA VAL A 50 -8.87 1.84 17.33
C VAL A 50 -8.24 2.19 18.68
N SER A 51 -7.06 2.80 18.69
CA SER A 51 -6.41 3.23 19.94
C SER A 51 -7.24 4.25 20.71
N PHE A 52 -7.85 5.22 20.03
CA PHE A 52 -8.76 6.18 20.67
C PHE A 52 -9.97 5.50 21.31
N TYR A 53 -10.56 4.50 20.64
CA TYR A 53 -11.65 3.71 21.20
C TYR A 53 -11.21 2.89 22.42
N ALA A 54 -10.07 2.20 22.33
CA ALA A 54 -9.53 1.37 23.40
C ALA A 54 -9.20 2.18 24.67
N ASP A 55 -8.66 3.40 24.52
CA ASP A 55 -8.24 4.27 25.63
C ASP A 55 -9.41 5.03 26.28
N LYS A 56 -10.37 5.51 25.48
CA LYS A 56 -11.44 6.42 25.98
C LYS A 56 -12.82 5.78 26.08
N GLY A 57 -12.99 4.55 25.61
CA GLY A 57 -14.24 3.77 25.72
C GLY A 57 -15.47 4.45 25.10
N ARG A 58 -15.30 5.45 24.23
CA ARG A 58 -16.43 6.24 23.73
C ARG A 58 -17.14 5.52 22.56
N PRO A 59 -18.48 5.50 22.54
CA PRO A 59 -19.26 4.82 21.50
C PRO A 59 -19.08 5.42 20.10
N ASP A 60 -18.71 6.70 19.96
CA ASP A 60 -18.37 7.34 18.68
C ASP A 60 -17.03 6.87 18.10
N GLY A 61 -16.14 6.30 18.93
CA GLY A 61 -14.86 5.74 18.50
C GLY A 61 -15.01 4.47 17.64
N LEU A 62 -16.02 3.63 17.94
CA LEU A 62 -16.26 2.40 17.19
C LEU A 62 -16.77 2.68 15.76
N GLY A 63 -17.61 3.70 15.60
CA GLY A 63 -18.08 4.15 14.28
C GLY A 63 -16.92 4.61 13.40
N LYS A 64 -16.03 5.46 13.95
CA LYS A 64 -14.84 5.94 13.23
C LYS A 64 -13.85 4.83 12.90
N ALA A 65 -13.67 3.86 13.80
CA ALA A 65 -12.80 2.71 13.54
C ALA A 65 -13.37 1.81 12.44
N ASN A 66 -14.69 1.62 12.37
CA ASN A 66 -15.36 0.93 11.26
C ASN A 66 -15.19 1.68 9.93
N GLU A 67 -15.39 3.00 9.90
CA GLU A 67 -15.19 3.81 8.69
C GLU A 67 -13.74 3.72 8.19
N ALA A 68 -12.77 3.84 9.10
CA ALA A 68 -11.35 3.71 8.76
C ALA A 68 -10.99 2.28 8.29
N LEU A 69 -11.64 1.25 8.83
CA LEU A 69 -11.45 -0.14 8.39
C LEU A 69 -11.95 -0.34 6.95
N ILE A 70 -13.10 0.25 6.59
CA ILE A 70 -13.63 0.19 5.22
C ILE A 70 -12.63 0.80 4.24
N GLU A 71 -12.09 1.98 4.57
CA GLU A 71 -11.06 2.60 3.72
C GLU A 71 -9.78 1.75 3.65
N LEU A 72 -9.32 1.22 4.78
CA LEU A 72 -8.15 0.34 4.82
C LEU A 72 -8.33 -0.91 3.94
N GLN A 73 -9.48 -1.57 4.02
CA GLN A 73 -9.79 -2.74 3.18
C GLN A 73 -9.86 -2.38 1.70
N ALA A 74 -10.47 -1.24 1.36
CA ALA A 74 -10.50 -0.74 0.00
C ALA A 74 -9.06 -0.51 -0.52
N ARG A 75 -8.19 0.09 0.29
CA ARG A 75 -6.79 0.33 -0.07
C ARG A 75 -5.94 -0.95 -0.10
N ALA A 76 -6.26 -1.96 0.70
CA ALA A 76 -5.58 -3.25 0.70
C ALA A 76 -5.75 -4.03 -0.63
N SER A 77 -6.77 -3.67 -1.41
CA SER A 77 -6.99 -4.22 -2.77
C SER A 77 -6.10 -3.58 -3.86
N LEU A 78 -5.06 -2.84 -3.45
CA LEU A 78 -4.09 -2.21 -4.35
C LEU A 78 -3.46 -3.20 -5.34
N ARG A 79 -3.11 -2.70 -6.53
CA ARG A 79 -2.36 -3.43 -7.55
C ARG A 79 -1.06 -2.70 -7.81
N LEU A 80 0.05 -3.40 -7.61
CA LEU A 80 1.38 -2.89 -7.87
C LEU A 80 1.89 -3.48 -9.18
N SER A 81 2.63 -2.68 -9.94
CA SER A 81 3.38 -3.21 -11.07
C SER A 81 4.63 -3.95 -10.62
N SER A 82 5.17 -4.78 -11.52
CA SER A 82 6.45 -5.48 -11.33
C SER A 82 7.66 -4.55 -11.27
N LEU A 83 7.48 -3.23 -11.41
CA LEU A 83 8.53 -2.24 -11.16
C LEU A 83 8.82 -2.09 -9.67
N ILE A 84 7.84 -2.41 -8.82
CA ILE A 84 8.01 -2.42 -7.37
C ILE A 84 8.67 -3.73 -6.95
N LYS A 85 9.72 -3.61 -6.15
CA LYS A 85 10.37 -4.77 -5.54
C LYS A 85 9.40 -5.43 -4.56
N ASN A 86 9.31 -6.76 -4.61
CA ASN A 86 8.43 -7.55 -3.74
C ASN A 86 6.94 -7.18 -3.90
N ASP A 87 6.50 -6.80 -5.10
CA ASP A 87 5.13 -6.42 -5.43
C ASP A 87 4.07 -7.42 -4.92
N GLY A 88 4.26 -8.72 -5.20
CA GLY A 88 3.37 -9.78 -4.73
C GLY A 88 3.29 -9.86 -3.21
N GLU A 89 4.45 -9.91 -2.53
CA GLU A 89 4.50 -9.97 -1.07
C GLU A 89 3.91 -8.72 -0.41
N LEU A 90 4.09 -7.54 -1.01
CA LEU A 90 3.48 -6.29 -0.54
C LEU A 90 1.95 -6.34 -0.61
N MET A 91 1.41 -6.84 -1.72
CA MET A 91 -0.04 -7.00 -1.88
C MET A 91 -0.60 -8.01 -0.88
N ASP A 92 0.12 -9.10 -0.61
CA ASP A 92 -0.30 -10.11 0.36
C ASP A 92 -0.22 -9.58 1.80
N GLN A 93 0.85 -8.86 2.16
CA GLN A 93 0.96 -8.22 3.47
C GLN A 93 -0.09 -7.13 3.68
N ALA A 94 -0.45 -6.36 2.65
CA ALA A 94 -1.51 -5.36 2.75
C ALA A 94 -2.87 -6.01 3.07
N ARG A 95 -3.18 -7.15 2.44
CA ARG A 95 -4.37 -7.94 2.72
C ARG A 95 -4.33 -8.53 4.13
N GLU A 96 -3.21 -9.10 4.54
CA GLU A 96 -3.03 -9.66 5.89
C GLU A 96 -3.26 -8.60 6.96
N VAL A 97 -2.72 -7.39 6.78
CA VAL A 97 -2.96 -6.25 7.68
C VAL A 97 -4.44 -5.91 7.74
N ALA A 98 -5.14 -5.84 6.60
CA ALA A 98 -6.57 -5.52 6.57
C ALA A 98 -7.44 -6.59 7.23
N ASP A 99 -7.10 -7.87 7.03
CA ASP A 99 -7.78 -9.00 7.66
C ASP A 99 -7.57 -9.02 9.18
N LEU A 100 -6.33 -8.80 9.63
CA LEU A 100 -6.01 -8.70 11.06
C LEU A 100 -6.70 -7.49 11.70
N SER A 101 -6.73 -6.35 11.01
CA SER A 101 -7.44 -5.14 11.43
C SER A 101 -8.93 -5.39 11.62
N ARG A 102 -9.55 -6.14 10.70
CA ARG A 102 -10.95 -6.54 10.82
C ARG A 102 -11.18 -7.42 12.05
N ARG A 103 -10.36 -8.45 12.21
CA ARG A 103 -10.48 -9.40 13.34
C ARG A 103 -10.24 -8.72 14.67
N GLU A 104 -9.27 -7.81 14.76
CA GLU A 104 -9.02 -7.00 15.95
C GLU A 104 -10.24 -6.16 16.31
N LEU A 105 -10.85 -5.48 15.32
CA LEU A 105 -12.03 -4.65 15.56
C LEU A 105 -13.25 -5.47 16.00
N GLU A 106 -13.48 -6.64 15.39
CA GLU A 106 -14.53 -7.59 15.80
C GLU A 106 -14.24 -8.19 17.19
N GLY A 107 -12.96 -8.38 17.51
CA GLY A 107 -12.45 -8.95 18.75
C GLY A 107 -12.20 -7.94 19.89
N LEU A 108 -12.47 -6.65 19.70
CA LEU A 108 -12.25 -5.59 20.70
C LEU A 108 -12.97 -5.83 22.04
N LYS A 109 -13.99 -6.68 22.06
CA LYS A 109 -14.75 -7.06 23.26
C LYS A 109 -14.28 -8.38 23.89
N MET A 110 -13.25 -9.01 23.34
CA MET A 110 -12.73 -10.32 23.74
C MET A 110 -11.26 -10.22 24.18
N GLU A 111 -10.83 -11.20 24.97
CA GLU A 111 -9.46 -11.27 25.53
C GLU A 111 -8.37 -11.40 24.45
N ASP A 112 -8.73 -11.89 23.26
CA ASP A 112 -7.84 -12.06 22.09
C ASP A 112 -7.44 -10.75 21.39
N HIS A 113 -8.03 -9.60 21.75
CA HIS A 113 -7.74 -8.32 21.11
C HIS A 113 -6.23 -7.97 21.11
N ARG A 114 -5.54 -8.20 22.24
CA ARG A 114 -4.13 -7.84 22.39
C ARG A 114 -3.22 -8.66 21.46
N LEU A 115 -3.51 -9.94 21.29
CA LEU A 115 -2.76 -10.82 20.40
C LEU A 115 -2.98 -10.42 18.92
N LEU A 116 -4.22 -10.07 18.57
CA LEU A 116 -4.56 -9.61 17.22
C LEU A 116 -3.89 -8.27 16.90
N HIS A 117 -3.85 -7.35 17.87
CA HIS A 117 -3.15 -6.07 17.78
C HIS A 117 -1.65 -6.27 17.49
N GLU A 118 -0.98 -7.12 18.27
CA GLU A 118 0.45 -7.42 18.07
C GLU A 118 0.72 -8.05 16.70
N LYS A 119 -0.13 -8.99 16.25
CA LYS A 119 -0.02 -9.58 14.91
C LYS A 119 -0.21 -8.54 13.81
N ARG A 120 -1.20 -7.65 13.93
CA ARG A 120 -1.45 -6.58 12.96
C ARG A 120 -0.25 -5.64 12.85
N ILE A 121 0.32 -5.22 13.99
CA ILE A 121 1.52 -4.38 14.01
C ILE A 121 2.70 -5.08 13.36
N ALA A 122 2.90 -6.37 13.64
CA ALA A 122 3.97 -7.15 13.03
C ALA A 122 3.81 -7.28 11.51
N ALA A 123 2.60 -7.55 11.02
CA ALA A 123 2.29 -7.59 9.59
C ALA A 123 2.53 -6.22 8.92
N TYR A 124 2.11 -5.13 9.57
CA TYR A 124 2.35 -3.79 9.06
C TYR A 124 3.83 -3.41 9.05
N ALA A 125 4.60 -3.83 10.06
CA ALA A 125 6.04 -3.66 10.09
C ALA A 125 6.74 -4.38 8.91
N ARG A 126 6.29 -5.60 8.58
CA ARG A 126 6.77 -6.32 7.39
C ARG A 126 6.41 -5.60 6.10
N PHE A 127 5.18 -5.08 5.98
CA PHE A 127 4.78 -4.25 4.84
C PHE A 127 5.69 -3.01 4.69
N GLN A 128 6.03 -2.32 5.78
CA GLN A 128 6.93 -1.17 5.76
C GLN A 128 8.37 -1.53 5.33
N GLU A 129 8.85 -2.70 5.75
CA GLU A 129 10.15 -3.22 5.35
C GLU A 129 10.18 -3.55 3.85
N LEU A 130 9.19 -4.29 3.37
CA LEU A 130 9.07 -4.66 1.95
C LEU A 130 8.92 -3.43 1.03
N SER A 131 8.25 -2.37 1.51
CA SER A 131 8.08 -1.13 0.75
C SER A 131 9.31 -0.21 0.78
N GLY A 132 10.39 -0.61 1.47
CA GLY A 132 11.62 0.16 1.59
C GLY A 132 11.48 1.44 2.42
N ARG A 133 10.44 1.51 3.27
CA ARG A 133 10.12 2.67 4.10
C ARG A 133 10.58 2.56 5.55
N ARG A 134 11.12 1.41 5.99
CA ARG A 134 12.06 1.39 7.11
C ARG A 134 13.42 1.90 6.63
N ARG A 135 13.72 3.18 6.90
CA ARG A 135 15.08 3.72 6.92
C ARG A 135 15.35 4.25 8.31
#